data_AF-A0A0F0KQK1-F1
#
_entry.id   AF-A0A0F0KQK1-F1
#
_cell.length_a   1.000
_cell.length_b   1.000
_cell.length_c   1.000
_cell.angle_alpha   90.00
_cell.angle_beta   90.00
_cell.angle_gamma   90.00
#
_symmetry.space_group_name_H-M   'P 1'
#
loop_
_entity.id
_entity.type
_entity.pdbx_description
1 polymer ?
#
loop_
_entity_poly.entity_id
_entity_poly.type
_entity_poly.pdbx_seq_one_letter_code
_entity_poly.pdbx_strand_id
1 'polypeptide(L)'
;MSDTRGADAGADRPSTPAMQITRGSATEEELAALIAVVSDAYAQEAAGAVAEEPVVSAWSRTQRPLRTSLRRDIPWGRFAG
;
A
#
# COMPACT_ATOMS: atom_id res chain seq x y z
N MET A 1 35.04 -4.38 -0.66
CA MET A 1 33.81 -3.83 -0.06
C MET A 1 32.89 -3.50 -1.22
N SER A 2 32.34 -4.56 -1.83
CA SER A 2 31.71 -4.48 -3.16
C SER A 2 30.25 -4.07 -3.03
N ASP A 3 29.92 -3.07 -3.83
CA ASP A 3 28.60 -2.50 -4.03
C ASP A 3 27.63 -3.58 -4.52
N THR A 4 26.55 -3.79 -3.77
CA THR A 4 25.39 -4.59 -4.18
C THR A 4 24.14 -3.74 -4.02
N ARG A 5 24.07 -2.65 -4.78
CA ARG A 5 22.80 -1.95 -5.03
C ARG A 5 22.44 -2.05 -6.51
N GLY A 6 22.32 -3.29 -6.97
CA GLY A 6 21.72 -3.65 -8.25
C GLY A 6 20.59 -4.63 -7.99
N ALA A 7 19.45 -4.15 -7.53
CA ALA A 7 18.20 -4.88 -7.55
C ALA A 7 17.02 -3.91 -7.47
N ASP A 8 16.12 -4.07 -8.42
CA ASP A 8 14.76 -3.55 -8.47
C ASP A 8 14.53 -2.11 -8.97
N ALA A 9 15.02 -1.80 -10.18
CA ALA A 9 14.46 -0.73 -11.00
C ALA A 9 13.39 -1.27 -11.96
N GLY A 10 12.48 -2.12 -11.45
CA GLY A 10 11.44 -2.78 -12.26
C GLY A 10 10.05 -2.87 -11.62
N ALA A 11 9.88 -2.51 -10.35
CA ALA A 11 8.64 -2.75 -9.60
C ALA A 11 7.72 -1.52 -9.50
N ASP A 12 7.30 -0.95 -10.62
CA ASP A 12 6.04 -0.17 -10.62
C ASP A 12 5.43 -0.04 -12.02
N ARG A 13 5.42 -1.13 -12.79
CA ARG A 13 4.41 -1.20 -13.87
C ARG A 13 3.13 -1.69 -13.23
N PRO A 14 2.00 -0.97 -13.38
CA PRO A 14 0.73 -1.49 -12.91
C PRO A 14 0.50 -2.82 -13.61
N SER A 15 0.61 -3.91 -12.85
CA SER A 15 0.30 -5.25 -13.32
C SER A 15 -1.21 -5.29 -13.52
N THR A 16 -1.65 -5.56 -14.74
CA THR A 16 -3.08 -5.72 -15.02
C THR A 16 -3.65 -6.82 -14.13
N PRO A 17 -4.72 -6.56 -13.37
CA PRO A 17 -5.30 -7.56 -12.47
C PRO A 17 -5.80 -8.76 -13.27
N ALA A 18 -5.52 -9.98 -12.77
CA ALA A 18 -6.03 -11.20 -13.37
C ALA A 18 -7.55 -11.30 -13.16
N MET A 19 -8.31 -11.38 -14.25
CA MET A 19 -9.76 -11.54 -14.23
C MET A 19 -10.17 -12.89 -14.83
N GLN A 20 -11.08 -13.60 -14.16
CA GLN A 20 -11.65 -14.86 -14.62
C GLN A 20 -13.17 -14.74 -14.76
N ILE A 21 -13.70 -15.14 -15.92
CA ILE A 21 -15.14 -15.16 -16.20
C ILE A 21 -15.65 -16.58 -15.98
N THR A 22 -16.56 -16.76 -15.02
CA THR A 22 -17.03 -18.09 -14.60
C THR A 22 -18.31 -18.53 -15.31
N ARG A 23 -19.04 -17.61 -15.93
CA ARG A 23 -20.32 -17.88 -16.60
C ARG A 23 -20.60 -16.82 -17.67
N GLY A 24 -21.33 -17.21 -18.73
CA GLY A 24 -21.83 -16.33 -19.78
C GLY A 24 -21.27 -16.68 -21.15
N SER A 25 -21.91 -16.16 -22.20
CA SER A 25 -21.43 -16.23 -23.59
C SER A 25 -21.51 -14.83 -24.17
N ALA A 26 -20.47 -14.03 -23.93
CA ALA A 26 -20.30 -12.69 -24.48
C ALA A 26 -19.43 -12.77 -25.75
N THR A 27 -19.59 -11.80 -26.65
CA THR A 27 -18.70 -11.69 -27.81
C THR A 27 -17.33 -11.16 -27.41
N GLU A 28 -16.33 -11.26 -28.30
CA GLU A 28 -14.98 -10.73 -28.03
C GLU A 28 -15.00 -9.21 -27.79
N GLU A 29 -15.85 -8.49 -28.50
CA GLU A 29 -16.00 -7.04 -28.37
C GLU A 29 -16.62 -6.66 -27.01
N GLU A 30 -17.64 -7.40 -26.58
CA GLU A 30 -18.27 -7.19 -25.28
C GLU A 30 -17.31 -7.51 -24.14
N LEU A 31 -16.49 -8.57 -24.29
CA LEU A 31 -15.43 -8.91 -23.35
C LEU A 31 -14.36 -7.81 -23.27
N ALA A 32 -13.92 -7.28 -24.41
CA ALA A 32 -12.96 -6.19 -24.45
C ALA A 32 -13.51 -4.94 -23.77
N ALA A 33 -14.77 -4.59 -24.04
CA ALA A 33 -15.44 -3.46 -23.39
C ALA A 33 -15.53 -3.65 -21.87
N LEU A 34 -15.90 -4.85 -21.41
CA LEU A 34 -15.99 -5.17 -19.98
C LEU A 34 -14.62 -5.06 -19.31
N ILE A 35 -13.58 -5.67 -19.89
CA ILE A 35 -12.22 -5.64 -19.33
C ILE A 35 -11.72 -4.19 -19.24
N ALA A 36 -11.96 -3.38 -20.27
CA ALA A 36 -11.56 -1.97 -20.29
C ALA A 36 -12.22 -1.18 -19.14
N VAL A 37 -13.54 -1.30 -18.98
CA VAL A 37 -14.30 -0.59 -17.94
C VAL A 37 -13.86 -1.01 -16.53
N VAL A 38 -13.73 -2.32 -16.30
CA VAL A 38 -13.33 -2.83 -14.97
C VAL A 38 -11.88 -2.46 -14.65
N SER A 39 -10.99 -2.51 -15.65
CA SER A 39 -9.59 -2.13 -15.45
C SER A 39 -9.44 -0.64 -15.15
N ASP A 40 -10.21 0.23 -15.82
CA ASP A 40 -10.23 1.67 -15.55
C ASP A 40 -10.79 1.97 -14.16
N ALA A 41 -11.93 1.38 -13.79
CA ALA A 41 -12.48 1.51 -12.45
C ALA A 41 -11.50 1.04 -11.36
N TYR A 42 -10.83 -0.10 -11.58
CA TYR A 42 -9.79 -0.59 -10.68
C TYR A 42 -8.61 0.38 -10.57
N ALA A 43 -8.15 0.96 -11.68
CA ALA A 43 -7.04 1.91 -11.67
C ALA A 43 -7.38 3.18 -10.88
N GLN A 44 -8.60 3.69 -11.01
CA GLN A 44 -9.07 4.85 -10.24
C GLN A 44 -9.11 4.56 -8.74
N GLU A 45 -9.68 3.41 -8.35
CA GLU A 45 -9.72 3.00 -6.94
C GLU A 45 -8.32 2.75 -6.38
N ALA A 46 -7.45 2.09 -7.13
CA ALA A 46 -6.07 1.84 -6.74
C ALA A 46 -5.27 3.14 -6.54
N ALA A 47 -5.53 4.17 -7.37
CA ALA A 47 -4.93 5.48 -7.21
C ALA A 47 -5.37 6.19 -5.91
N GLY A 48 -6.59 5.93 -5.42
CA GLY A 48 -7.08 6.44 -4.15
C GLY A 48 -6.67 5.58 -2.93
N ALA A 49 -6.39 4.30 -3.14
CA ALA A 49 -6.03 3.34 -2.10
C ALA A 49 -4.54 3.40 -1.72
N VAL A 50 -4.01 4.60 -1.45
CA VAL A 50 -2.67 4.76 -0.89
C VAL A 50 -2.77 4.74 0.62
N ALA A 51 -2.54 3.56 1.22
CA ALA A 51 -2.34 3.51 2.67
C ALA A 51 -1.11 4.36 3.04
N GLU A 52 -1.24 5.21 4.06
CA GLU A 52 -0.07 5.91 4.60
C GLU A 52 0.92 4.86 5.12
N GLU A 53 2.11 4.83 4.53
CA GLU A 53 3.19 4.00 5.05
C GLU A 53 3.50 4.48 6.47
N PRO A 54 3.44 3.60 7.49
CA PRO A 54 3.72 4.00 8.85
C PRO A 54 5.16 4.51 8.97
N VAL A 55 5.30 5.84 9.10
CA VAL A 55 6.60 6.48 9.30
C VAL A 55 7.09 6.18 10.72
N VAL A 56 7.89 5.12 10.84
CA VAL A 56 8.55 4.77 12.09
C VAL A 56 9.83 5.57 12.27
N SER A 57 9.96 6.26 13.40
CA SER A 57 11.19 7.00 13.70
C SER A 57 12.40 6.05 13.87
N ALA A 58 13.60 6.55 13.59
CA ALA A 58 14.84 5.79 13.82
C ALA A 58 14.98 5.35 15.30
N TRP A 59 14.47 6.15 16.23
CA TRP A 59 14.40 5.83 17.65
C TRP A 59 13.38 4.71 17.94
N SER A 60 12.18 4.77 17.35
CA SER A 60 11.16 3.72 17.47
C SER A 60 11.66 2.36 16.96
N ARG A 61 12.45 2.36 15.87
CA ARG A 61 13.05 1.13 15.30
C ARG A 61 14.13 0.50 16.18
N THR A 62 14.86 1.31 16.95
CA THR A 62 16.03 0.87 17.74
C THR A 62 15.71 0.71 19.22
N GLN A 63 14.53 1.12 19.67
CA GLN A 63 14.08 0.96 21.04
C GLN A 63 14.03 -0.53 21.42
N ARG A 64 14.98 -0.96 22.26
CA ARG A 64 14.90 -2.27 22.90
C ARG A 64 13.67 -2.32 23.82
N PRO A 65 12.97 -3.46 23.93
CA PRO A 65 11.80 -3.63 24.79
C PRO A 65 12.25 -3.62 26.26
N LEU A 66 12.56 -2.44 26.77
CA LEU A 66 12.88 -2.24 28.18
C LEU A 66 11.77 -1.44 28.89
N ARG A 67 10.91 -0.71 28.14
CA ARG A 67 9.84 0.14 28.70
C ARG A 67 8.68 0.33 27.71
N THR A 68 7.45 0.33 28.23
CA THR A 68 6.24 0.78 27.52
C THR A 68 6.38 2.24 27.10
N SER A 69 5.94 2.58 25.89
CA SER A 69 5.91 3.96 25.42
C SER A 69 5.02 4.80 26.34
N LEU A 70 5.42 6.05 26.56
CA LEU A 70 4.65 6.94 27.42
C LEU A 70 3.33 7.33 26.74
N ARG A 71 2.22 7.18 27.47
CA ARG A 71 0.88 7.58 27.03
C ARG A 71 0.81 9.10 26.92
N ARG A 72 0.60 9.59 25.70
CA ARG A 72 0.52 11.03 25.39
C ARG A 72 -0.85 11.65 25.69
N ASP A 73 -1.85 10.81 25.89
CA ASP A 73 -3.22 11.19 26.22
C ASP A 73 -3.45 11.43 27.72
N ILE A 74 -2.42 11.23 28.54
CA ILE A 74 -2.46 11.50 29.98
C ILE A 74 -1.61 12.76 30.24
N PRO A 75 -2.18 13.82 30.84
CA PRO A 75 -1.40 15.01 31.17
C PRO A 75 -0.32 14.68 32.20
N TRP A 76 0.86 15.27 32.02
CA TRP A 76 2.02 15.00 32.88
C TRP A 76 1.90 15.76 34.21
N GLY A 77 1.00 15.32 35.08
CA GLY A 77 0.74 15.95 36.37
C GLY A 77 0.54 17.47 36.24
N ARG A 78 1.27 18.25 37.05
CA ARG A 78 1.18 19.71 37.10
C ARG A 78 1.80 20.46 35.92
N PHE A 79 2.35 19.78 34.92
CA PHE A 79 3.10 20.40 33.81
C PHE A 79 2.28 20.51 32.51
N ALA A 80 0.95 20.45 32.59
CA ALA A 80 0.07 20.81 31.48
C ALA A 80 -0.19 22.33 31.50
N GLY A 81 0.75 23.11 30.98
CA GLY A 81 0.68 24.56 30.84
C GLY A 81 1.51 25.01 29.65
#